data_AF-A0A517ZW20-F1
#
_entry.id   AF-A0A517ZW20-F1
#
_cell.length_a   1.000
_cell.length_b   1.000
_cell.length_c   1.000
_cell.angle_alpha   90.00
_cell.angle_beta   90.00
_cell.angle_gamma   90.00
#
_symmetry.space_group_name_H-M   'P 1'
#
loop_
_entity.id
_entity.type
_entity.pdbx_description
1 polymer ?
#
loop_
_entity_poly.entity_id
_entity_poly.type
_entity_poly.pdbx_seq_one_letter_code
_entity_poly.pdbx_strand_id
1 'polypeptide(L)'
;MERPLPTLLLVGNAEHAEMHCVAETVAILVPTKQLFRAEAIADIEPVLANSGSFPDLVIVCQTWPNEFTRGEISHLFEMFPLATVLCCFGSWCESDGRNRDLWPPATRTAAAESAGLIRRVWEDAAAGRPPLPATAAIEEVFERQHAGAIGHLGRDKTGSVHVSSADPAIRAWLNDALVAANFQTAAADVPWQAAIWDAPVWDDRAAQDLKRFHDAHPDKGVLVLIGSVRPHQAQQAQACGGDCVLPKTAPIDTILESLATLLDDADVVSAGA
;
A
#
# COMPACT_ATOMS: atom_id res chain seq x y z
N MET A 1 -9.20 -6.20 31.13
CA MET A 1 -8.60 -7.44 30.61
C MET A 1 -7.98 -7.04 29.29
N GLU A 2 -6.66 -6.99 29.18
CA GLU A 2 -6.00 -6.66 27.91
C GLU A 2 -6.30 -7.75 26.89
N ARG A 3 -6.68 -7.35 25.68
CA ARG A 3 -6.97 -8.28 24.59
C ARG A 3 -5.63 -8.85 24.08
N PRO A 4 -5.54 -10.16 23.79
CA PRO A 4 -4.34 -10.71 23.17
C PRO A 4 -4.08 -10.01 21.83
N LEU A 5 -2.80 -9.83 21.50
CA LEU A 5 -2.39 -9.31 20.19
C LEU A 5 -2.89 -10.25 19.08
N PRO A 6 -3.27 -9.70 17.91
CA PRO A 6 -3.74 -10.50 16.80
C PRO A 6 -2.63 -11.39 16.24
N THR A 7 -3.03 -12.46 15.57
CA THR A 7 -2.19 -13.43 14.86
C THR A 7 -2.35 -13.28 13.34
N LEU A 8 -1.26 -13.43 12.60
CA LEU A 8 -1.22 -13.34 11.15
C LEU A 8 -0.73 -14.66 10.53
N LEU A 9 -1.44 -15.15 9.52
CA LEU A 9 -0.97 -16.21 8.62
C LEU A 9 -0.63 -15.62 7.24
N LEU A 10 0.62 -15.79 6.80
CA LEU A 10 1.08 -15.40 5.47
C LEU A 10 1.19 -16.64 4.58
N VAL A 11 0.45 -16.67 3.48
CA VAL A 11 0.34 -17.79 2.55
C VAL A 11 0.93 -17.41 1.19
N GLY A 12 1.69 -18.30 0.56
CA GLY A 12 2.27 -18.08 -0.77
C GLY A 12 3.72 -17.61 -0.75
N ASN A 13 4.26 -17.34 -1.95
CA ASN A 13 5.65 -16.93 -2.09
C ASN A 13 5.87 -15.45 -1.77
N ALA A 14 6.04 -15.14 -0.48
CA ALA A 14 6.36 -13.79 -0.02
C ALA A 14 7.79 -13.31 -0.38
N GLU A 15 8.66 -14.21 -0.82
CA GLU A 15 10.01 -13.86 -1.30
C GLU A 15 10.02 -13.39 -2.75
N HIS A 16 8.91 -13.57 -3.47
CA HIS A 16 8.78 -13.08 -4.83
C HIS A 16 8.89 -11.56 -4.88
N ALA A 17 9.57 -11.01 -5.89
CA ALA A 17 9.88 -9.58 -5.97
C ALA A 17 8.63 -8.68 -5.93
N GLU A 18 7.52 -9.12 -6.52
CA GLU A 18 6.24 -8.38 -6.46
C GLU A 18 5.60 -8.35 -5.06
N MET A 19 5.99 -9.27 -4.18
CA MET A 19 5.46 -9.39 -2.82
C MET A 19 6.34 -8.68 -1.79
N HIS A 20 7.40 -7.99 -2.21
CA HIS A 20 8.33 -7.33 -1.31
C HIS A 20 7.63 -6.32 -0.37
N CYS A 21 6.74 -5.48 -0.92
CA CYS A 21 5.96 -4.52 -0.14
C CYS A 21 5.09 -5.21 0.93
N VAL A 22 4.50 -6.36 0.61
CA VAL A 22 3.72 -7.18 1.55
C VAL A 22 4.64 -7.72 2.65
N ALA A 23 5.74 -8.37 2.26
CA ALA A 23 6.67 -9.01 3.18
C ALA A 23 7.32 -8.01 4.14
N GLU A 24 7.75 -6.85 3.63
CA GLU A 24 8.33 -5.76 4.41
C GLU A 24 7.30 -5.19 5.40
N THR A 25 6.09 -4.90 4.93
CA THR A 25 5.02 -4.39 5.79
C THR A 25 4.69 -5.36 6.92
N VAL A 26 4.57 -6.66 6.61
CA VAL A 26 4.33 -7.70 7.62
C VAL A 26 5.50 -7.80 8.61
N ALA A 27 6.74 -7.74 8.14
CA ALA A 27 7.93 -7.81 9.00
C ALA A 27 8.03 -6.62 9.97
N ILE A 28 7.59 -5.43 9.57
CA ILE A 28 7.57 -4.23 10.41
C ILE A 28 6.46 -4.31 11.46
N LEU A 29 5.26 -4.75 11.07
CA LEU A 29 4.07 -4.65 11.93
C LEU A 29 3.86 -5.84 12.87
N VAL A 30 4.20 -7.04 12.42
CA VAL A 30 3.79 -8.27 13.07
C VAL A 30 4.95 -8.86 13.88
N PRO A 31 4.83 -8.94 15.22
CA PRO A 31 5.83 -9.62 16.02
C PRO A 31 6.01 -11.06 15.55
N THR A 32 7.25 -11.55 15.50
CA THR A 32 7.57 -12.90 14.97
C THR A 32 6.76 -14.02 15.62
N LYS A 33 6.42 -13.89 16.91
CA LYS A 33 5.60 -14.87 17.64
C LYS A 33 4.14 -14.95 17.18
N GLN A 34 3.66 -13.92 16.48
CA GLN A 34 2.30 -13.83 15.95
C GLN A 34 2.24 -14.11 14.45
N LEU A 35 3.37 -14.47 13.82
CA LEU A 35 3.45 -14.69 12.38
C LEU A 35 3.61 -16.18 12.07
N PHE A 36 2.62 -16.73 11.35
CA PHE A 36 2.65 -18.06 10.75
C PHE A 36 2.89 -17.94 9.24
N ARG A 37 3.56 -18.93 8.65
CA ARG A 37 3.88 -18.95 7.22
C ARG A 37 3.54 -20.30 6.61
N ALA A 38 2.90 -20.29 5.45
CA ALA A 38 2.60 -21.46 4.64
C ALA A 38 2.94 -21.16 3.16
N GLU A 39 3.53 -22.11 2.44
CA GLU A 39 3.86 -21.91 1.02
C GLU A 39 2.64 -22.09 0.12
N ALA A 40 1.73 -23.02 0.46
CA ALA A 40 0.45 -23.21 -0.20
C ALA A 40 -0.72 -23.27 0.80
N ILE A 41 -1.95 -23.14 0.29
CA ILE A 41 -3.17 -23.29 1.12
C ILE A 41 -3.25 -24.69 1.75
N ALA A 42 -2.77 -25.72 1.05
CA ALA A 42 -2.73 -27.09 1.55
C ALA A 42 -1.80 -27.27 2.78
N ASP A 43 -0.82 -26.38 2.97
CA ASP A 43 0.16 -26.49 4.07
C ASP A 43 -0.31 -25.80 5.36
N ILE A 44 -1.45 -25.12 5.32
CA ILE A 44 -1.96 -24.31 6.43
C ILE A 44 -2.26 -25.16 7.67
N GLU A 45 -2.99 -26.28 7.51
CA GLU A 45 -3.35 -27.13 8.63
C GLU A 45 -2.11 -27.69 9.36
N PRO A 46 -1.10 -28.26 8.66
CA PRO A 46 0.17 -28.65 9.29
C PRO A 46 0.86 -27.50 10.05
N VAL A 47 0.87 -26.30 9.49
CA VAL A 47 1.51 -25.12 10.10
C VAL A 47 0.80 -24.71 11.39
N LEU A 48 -0.53 -24.80 11.42
CA LEU A 48 -1.34 -24.35 12.57
C LEU A 48 -1.61 -25.44 13.60
N ALA A 49 -1.36 -26.71 13.31
CA ALA A 49 -1.70 -27.85 14.18
C ALA A 49 -1.23 -27.72 15.64
N ASN A 50 -0.11 -27.03 15.89
CA ASN A 50 0.47 -26.85 17.22
C ASN A 50 0.36 -25.42 17.78
N SER A 51 -0.30 -24.50 17.06
CA SER A 51 -0.40 -23.09 17.45
C SER A 51 -1.40 -22.86 18.59
N GLY A 52 -2.44 -23.71 18.68
CA GLY A 52 -3.53 -23.53 19.65
C GLY A 52 -4.39 -22.28 19.40
N SER A 53 -4.19 -21.58 18.28
CA SER A 53 -4.89 -20.34 17.92
C SER A 53 -5.20 -20.30 16.42
N PHE A 54 -6.33 -19.70 16.06
CA PHE A 54 -6.65 -19.38 14.67
C PHE A 54 -6.16 -17.98 14.32
N PRO A 55 -5.68 -17.75 13.09
CA PRO A 55 -5.27 -16.42 12.64
C PRO A 55 -6.44 -15.43 12.67
N ASP A 56 -6.18 -14.21 13.12
CA ASP A 56 -7.11 -13.08 13.00
C ASP A 56 -7.05 -12.44 11.60
N LEU A 57 -5.88 -12.55 10.96
CA LEU A 57 -5.59 -12.04 9.62
C LEU A 57 -4.88 -13.12 8.80
N VAL A 58 -5.38 -13.36 7.59
CA VAL A 58 -4.76 -14.23 6.58
C VAL A 58 -4.40 -13.36 5.39
N ILE A 59 -3.11 -13.29 5.06
CA ILE A 59 -2.61 -12.63 3.85
C ILE A 59 -2.19 -13.70 2.86
N VAL A 60 -2.73 -13.66 1.65
CA VAL A 60 -2.38 -14.56 0.55
C VAL A 60 -1.61 -13.78 -0.51
N CYS A 61 -0.38 -14.18 -0.78
CA CYS A 61 0.45 -13.64 -1.85
C CYS A 61 0.18 -14.41 -3.15
N GLN A 62 -0.50 -13.78 -4.11
CA GLN A 62 -0.77 -14.36 -5.43
C GLN A 62 0.11 -13.70 -6.49
N THR A 63 1.07 -14.43 -7.02
CA THR A 63 2.04 -13.97 -8.02
C THR A 63 1.51 -14.09 -9.45
N TRP A 64 0.73 -15.14 -9.77
CA TRP A 64 0.18 -15.33 -11.12
C TRP A 64 -1.29 -15.79 -11.14
N PRO A 65 -2.01 -15.61 -12.27
CA PRO A 65 -3.40 -16.05 -12.38
C PRO A 65 -3.53 -17.56 -12.23
N ASN A 66 -4.52 -18.01 -11.45
CA ASN A 66 -4.77 -19.43 -11.13
C ASN A 66 -3.68 -20.11 -10.29
N GLU A 67 -2.81 -19.37 -9.60
CA GLU A 67 -1.92 -19.96 -8.59
C GLU A 67 -2.71 -20.72 -7.52
N PHE A 68 -3.88 -20.19 -7.14
CA PHE A 68 -4.84 -20.85 -6.26
C PHE A 68 -6.12 -21.20 -7.03
N THR A 69 -6.60 -22.42 -6.85
CA THR A 69 -7.86 -22.91 -7.41
C THR A 69 -9.06 -22.39 -6.62
N ARG A 70 -10.25 -22.39 -7.24
CA ARG A 70 -11.50 -22.05 -6.54
C ARG A 70 -11.73 -22.92 -5.30
N GLY A 71 -11.39 -24.21 -5.38
CA GLY A 71 -11.55 -25.14 -4.26
C GLY A 71 -10.66 -24.78 -3.07
N GLU A 72 -9.41 -24.41 -3.32
CA GLU A 72 -8.49 -23.96 -2.27
C GLU A 72 -8.96 -22.63 -1.65
N ILE A 73 -9.42 -21.68 -2.47
CA ILE A 73 -9.93 -20.40 -1.97
C ILE A 73 -11.20 -20.63 -1.11
N SER A 74 -12.15 -21.43 -1.59
CA SER A 74 -13.34 -21.80 -0.79
C SER A 74 -12.94 -22.46 0.53
N HIS A 75 -12.01 -23.41 0.48
CA HIS A 75 -11.52 -24.09 1.68
C HIS A 75 -10.86 -23.13 2.67
N LEU A 76 -10.13 -22.11 2.20
CA LEU A 76 -9.55 -21.07 3.04
C LEU A 76 -10.61 -20.29 3.83
N PHE A 77 -11.68 -19.87 3.17
CA PHE A 77 -12.79 -19.17 3.82
C PHE A 77 -13.59 -20.07 4.78
N GLU A 78 -13.67 -21.37 4.49
CA GLU A 78 -14.26 -22.36 5.39
C GLU A 78 -13.41 -22.61 6.64
N MET A 79 -12.08 -22.64 6.50
CA MET A 79 -11.15 -22.77 7.64
C MET A 79 -11.17 -21.54 8.55
N PHE A 80 -11.31 -20.34 7.98
CA PHE A 80 -11.17 -19.09 8.72
C PHE A 80 -12.36 -18.13 8.53
N PRO A 81 -13.59 -18.52 8.89
CA PRO A 81 -14.79 -17.72 8.63
C PRO A 81 -14.84 -16.40 9.42
N LEU A 82 -14.01 -16.26 10.45
CA LEU A 82 -13.92 -15.05 11.29
C LEU A 82 -12.64 -14.24 11.05
N ALA A 83 -11.70 -14.76 10.26
CA ALA A 83 -10.48 -14.04 9.96
C ALA A 83 -10.72 -12.99 8.88
N THR A 84 -9.94 -11.91 8.93
CA THR A 84 -9.78 -11.04 7.78
C THR A 84 -8.94 -11.77 6.74
N VAL A 85 -9.46 -12.01 5.54
CA VAL A 85 -8.69 -12.60 4.44
C VAL A 85 -8.34 -11.51 3.43
N LEU A 86 -7.06 -11.38 3.09
CA LEU A 86 -6.57 -10.40 2.11
C LEU A 86 -5.64 -11.08 1.11
N CYS A 87 -6.07 -11.15 -0.15
CA CYS A 87 -5.23 -11.54 -1.27
C CYS A 87 -4.48 -10.32 -1.82
N CYS A 88 -3.17 -10.32 -1.63
CA CYS A 88 -2.24 -9.38 -2.24
C CYS A 88 -1.76 -9.96 -3.57
N PHE A 89 -2.20 -9.37 -4.68
CA PHE A 89 -1.94 -9.93 -6.01
C PHE A 89 -0.86 -9.15 -6.78
N GLY A 90 -0.09 -9.88 -7.58
CA GLY A 90 0.96 -9.37 -8.47
C GLY A 90 0.42 -8.73 -9.75
N SER A 91 1.29 -8.08 -10.52
CA SER A 91 0.88 -7.26 -11.68
C SER A 91 0.19 -8.09 -12.78
N TRP A 92 0.53 -9.37 -12.91
CA TRP A 92 -0.09 -10.30 -13.84
C TRP A 92 -1.55 -10.65 -13.49
N CYS A 93 -1.99 -10.35 -12.27
CA CYS A 93 -3.33 -10.66 -11.76
C CYS A 93 -4.27 -9.44 -11.77
N GLU A 94 -3.83 -8.26 -12.19
CA GLU A 94 -4.66 -7.03 -12.19
C GLU A 94 -5.97 -7.22 -12.98
N SER A 95 -5.92 -7.96 -14.09
CA SER A 95 -7.09 -8.24 -14.94
C SER A 95 -8.05 -9.28 -14.35
N ASP A 96 -7.64 -10.04 -13.33
CA ASP A 96 -8.50 -11.07 -12.74
C ASP A 96 -9.75 -10.45 -12.12
N GLY A 97 -9.70 -9.21 -11.63
CA GLY A 97 -10.87 -8.54 -11.02
C GLY A 97 -11.97 -8.13 -11.99
N ARG A 98 -11.67 -8.14 -13.29
CA ARG A 98 -12.65 -7.81 -14.34
C ARG A 98 -13.32 -9.04 -14.93
N ASN A 99 -12.56 -10.13 -15.05
CA ASN A 99 -12.96 -11.31 -15.80
C ASN A 99 -13.18 -12.54 -14.91
N ARG A 100 -12.85 -12.47 -13.61
CA ARG A 100 -12.90 -13.59 -12.68
C ARG A 100 -13.41 -13.14 -11.32
N ASP A 101 -14.10 -14.05 -10.66
CA ASP A 101 -14.75 -13.88 -9.35
C ASP A 101 -14.18 -14.87 -8.32
N LEU A 102 -12.90 -15.23 -8.45
CA LEU A 102 -12.25 -16.17 -7.54
C LEU A 102 -12.09 -15.57 -6.14
N TRP A 103 -11.53 -14.35 -6.07
CA TRP A 103 -11.41 -13.60 -4.84
C TRP A 103 -12.55 -12.59 -4.74
N PRO A 104 -13.30 -12.56 -3.62
CA PRO A 104 -14.25 -11.49 -3.37
C PRO A 104 -13.60 -10.10 -3.47
N PRO A 105 -14.31 -9.07 -3.97
CA PRO A 105 -13.76 -7.72 -4.11
C PRO A 105 -13.19 -7.15 -2.80
N ALA A 106 -13.84 -7.45 -1.67
CA ALA A 106 -13.44 -7.00 -0.35
C ALA A 106 -12.12 -7.60 0.16
N THR A 107 -11.65 -8.67 -0.47
CA THR A 107 -10.53 -9.47 0.02
C THR A 107 -9.36 -9.44 -0.94
N ARG A 108 -9.25 -8.45 -1.83
CA ARG A 108 -8.17 -8.35 -2.82
C ARG A 108 -7.59 -6.95 -2.92
N THR A 109 -6.27 -6.87 -3.06
CA THR A 109 -5.54 -5.62 -3.30
C THR A 109 -4.29 -5.89 -4.13
N ALA A 110 -3.85 -4.91 -4.92
CA ALA A 110 -2.55 -5.00 -5.57
C ALA A 110 -1.45 -5.04 -4.50
N ALA A 111 -0.47 -5.93 -4.65
CA ALA A 111 0.63 -6.07 -3.69
C ALA A 111 1.40 -4.75 -3.51
N ALA A 112 1.58 -3.99 -4.60
CA ALA A 112 2.22 -2.67 -4.59
C ALA A 112 1.47 -1.62 -3.74
N GLU A 113 0.16 -1.76 -3.57
CA GLU A 113 -0.71 -0.82 -2.83
C GLU A 113 -1.11 -1.36 -1.45
N SER A 114 -0.61 -2.55 -1.08
CA SER A 114 -1.13 -3.29 0.07
C SER A 114 -0.72 -2.73 1.43
N ALA A 115 0.36 -1.94 1.52
CA ALA A 115 0.96 -1.56 2.80
C ALA A 115 -0.02 -0.85 3.74
N GLY A 116 -0.71 0.20 3.26
CA GLY A 116 -1.68 0.95 4.05
C GLY A 116 -2.88 0.09 4.46
N LEU A 117 -3.35 -0.77 3.55
CA LEU A 117 -4.44 -1.69 3.85
C LEU A 117 -4.04 -2.73 4.91
N ILE A 118 -2.85 -3.33 4.80
CA ILE A 118 -2.31 -4.30 5.77
C ILE A 118 -2.21 -3.67 7.16
N ARG A 119 -1.67 -2.44 7.27
CA ARG A 119 -1.62 -1.69 8.54
C ARG A 119 -3.01 -1.53 9.15
N ARG A 120 -3.96 -1.06 8.34
CA ARG A 120 -5.33 -0.81 8.79
C ARG A 120 -6.02 -2.09 9.26
N VAL A 121 -5.95 -3.18 8.50
CA VAL A 121 -6.60 -4.45 8.92
C VAL A 121 -5.92 -5.06 10.15
N TRP A 122 -4.62 -4.87 10.32
CA TRP A 122 -3.90 -5.28 11.52
C TRP A 122 -4.34 -4.49 12.76
N GLU A 123 -4.45 -3.17 12.64
CA GLU A 123 -4.96 -2.28 13.70
C GLU A 123 -6.43 -2.58 14.03
N ASP A 124 -7.26 -2.86 13.02
CA ASP A 124 -8.65 -3.30 13.20
C ASP A 124 -8.72 -4.58 14.03
N ALA A 125 -7.90 -5.58 13.70
CA ALA A 125 -7.83 -6.84 14.42
C ALA A 125 -7.38 -6.61 15.88
N ALA A 126 -6.35 -5.79 16.10
CA ALA A 126 -5.86 -5.43 17.43
C ALA A 126 -6.91 -4.67 18.27
N ALA A 127 -7.65 -3.76 17.65
CA ALA A 127 -8.74 -3.01 18.27
C ALA A 127 -10.03 -3.84 18.42
N GLY A 128 -10.10 -5.01 17.79
CA GLY A 128 -11.29 -5.85 17.81
C GLY A 128 -12.43 -5.39 16.92
N ARG A 129 -12.14 -4.55 15.93
CA ARG A 129 -13.12 -4.13 14.93
C ARG A 129 -13.41 -5.32 13.99
N PRO A 130 -14.68 -5.62 13.68
CA PRO A 130 -15.01 -6.75 12.83
C PRO A 130 -14.49 -6.52 11.39
N PRO A 131 -14.00 -7.56 10.70
CA PRO A 131 -13.62 -7.46 9.29
C PRO A 131 -14.83 -7.09 8.42
N LEU A 132 -14.57 -6.61 7.19
CA LEU A 132 -15.64 -6.61 6.20
C LEU A 132 -15.97 -8.07 5.87
N PRO A 133 -17.26 -8.42 5.76
CA PRO A 133 -17.61 -9.74 5.29
C PRO A 133 -17.10 -9.91 3.84
N ALA A 134 -16.78 -11.15 3.47
CA ALA A 134 -16.41 -11.47 2.08
C ALA A 134 -17.51 -11.07 1.08
N THR A 135 -18.75 -10.95 1.53
CA THR A 135 -19.90 -10.51 0.75
C THR A 135 -20.07 -8.98 0.68
N ALA A 136 -19.16 -8.20 1.27
CA ALA A 136 -19.25 -6.74 1.26
C ALA A 136 -19.24 -6.23 -0.19
N ALA A 137 -20.13 -5.29 -0.47
CA ALA A 137 -20.22 -4.63 -1.76
C ALA A 137 -19.00 -3.72 -2.00
N ILE A 138 -18.73 -3.39 -3.27
CA ILE A 138 -17.60 -2.54 -3.64
C ILE A 138 -17.70 -1.17 -2.95
N GLU A 139 -18.91 -0.66 -2.76
CA GLU A 139 -19.18 0.60 -2.07
C GLU A 139 -18.79 0.53 -0.59
N GLU A 140 -19.07 -0.58 0.10
CA GLU A 140 -18.67 -0.78 1.51
C GLU A 140 -17.15 -0.93 1.65
N VAL A 141 -16.52 -1.60 0.68
CA VAL A 141 -15.06 -1.72 0.60
C VAL A 141 -14.42 -0.35 0.40
N PHE A 142 -14.94 0.42 -0.56
CA PHE A 142 -14.49 1.77 -0.83
C PHE A 142 -14.66 2.68 0.39
N GLU A 143 -15.84 2.68 1.00
CA GLU A 143 -16.13 3.47 2.20
C GLU A 143 -15.15 3.11 3.32
N ARG A 144 -14.91 1.83 3.59
CA ARG A 144 -13.99 1.43 4.66
C ARG A 144 -12.52 1.75 4.36
N GLN A 145 -12.08 1.56 3.13
CA GLN A 145 -10.72 1.88 2.71
C GLN A 145 -10.44 3.38 2.80
N HIS A 146 -11.45 4.22 2.56
CA HIS A 146 -11.30 5.68 2.54
C HIS A 146 -11.89 6.38 3.79
N ALA A 147 -12.53 5.63 4.70
CA ALA A 147 -13.05 6.16 5.96
C ALA A 147 -11.88 6.67 6.81
N GLY A 148 -11.91 7.96 7.16
CA GLY A 148 -10.92 8.60 8.02
C GLY A 148 -9.76 9.31 7.30
N ALA A 149 -9.58 9.10 5.98
CA ALA A 149 -8.49 9.65 5.17
C ALA A 149 -8.36 11.19 5.24
N ILE A 150 -9.48 11.91 5.25
CA ILE A 150 -9.48 13.39 5.18
C ILE A 150 -9.45 14.03 6.58
N GLY A 151 -9.73 13.26 7.65
CA GLY A 151 -9.94 13.82 9.00
C GLY A 151 -8.69 13.93 9.87
N HIS A 152 -7.72 13.03 9.68
CA HIS A 152 -6.56 12.89 10.58
C HIS A 152 -5.21 13.29 9.96
N LEU A 153 -5.05 13.19 8.64
CA LEU A 153 -3.73 13.29 7.96
C LEU A 153 -3.22 14.72 7.73
N GLY A 154 -3.88 15.73 8.30
CA GLY A 154 -3.57 17.14 8.03
C GLY A 154 -3.73 18.08 9.21
N ARG A 155 -4.10 17.62 10.41
CA ARG A 155 -4.38 18.58 11.49
C ARG A 155 -3.13 19.17 12.13
N ASP A 156 -2.02 18.43 12.15
CA ASP A 156 -0.81 18.83 12.87
C ASP A 156 0.43 19.01 11.97
N LYS A 157 0.35 18.63 10.68
CA LYS A 157 1.47 18.74 9.74
C LYS A 157 1.25 19.86 8.75
N THR A 158 2.23 20.75 8.65
CA THR A 158 2.26 21.87 7.71
C THR A 158 3.51 21.73 6.87
N GLY A 159 3.37 21.68 5.55
CA GLY A 159 4.51 21.64 4.63
C GLY A 159 4.12 22.18 3.27
N SER A 160 5.10 22.73 2.55
CA SER A 160 4.94 23.24 1.20
C SER A 160 5.27 22.15 0.17
N VAL A 161 4.30 21.79 -0.67
CA VAL A 161 4.39 20.70 -1.63
C VAL A 161 4.23 21.22 -3.05
N HIS A 162 5.16 20.87 -3.93
CA HIS A 162 5.06 21.13 -5.36
C HIS A 162 4.46 19.94 -6.11
N VAL A 163 3.52 20.17 -7.03
CA VAL A 163 2.96 19.11 -7.88
C VAL A 163 3.43 19.28 -9.33
N SER A 164 4.35 18.42 -9.74
CA SER A 164 4.88 18.32 -11.10
C SER A 164 4.12 17.25 -11.89
N SER A 165 3.04 17.65 -12.55
CA SER A 165 2.31 16.79 -13.50
C SER A 165 2.07 17.51 -14.81
N ALA A 166 2.22 16.79 -15.93
CA ALA A 166 1.86 17.28 -17.25
C ALA A 166 0.33 17.29 -17.47
N ASP A 167 -0.43 16.52 -16.69
CA ASP A 167 -1.88 16.44 -16.75
C ASP A 167 -2.51 17.52 -15.86
N PRO A 168 -3.20 18.54 -16.43
CA PRO A 168 -3.82 19.60 -15.63
C PRO A 168 -4.91 19.10 -14.68
N ALA A 169 -5.63 18.03 -15.02
CA ALA A 169 -6.70 17.50 -14.19
C ALA A 169 -6.13 16.78 -12.95
N ILE A 170 -5.11 15.94 -13.14
CA ILE A 170 -4.40 15.29 -12.03
C ILE A 170 -3.77 16.35 -11.12
N ARG A 171 -3.11 17.36 -11.72
CA ARG A 171 -2.49 18.46 -10.96
C ARG A 171 -3.52 19.23 -10.12
N ALA A 172 -4.67 19.56 -10.68
CA ALA A 172 -5.75 20.25 -9.96
C ALA A 172 -6.28 19.39 -8.80
N TRP A 173 -6.60 18.12 -9.08
CA TRP A 173 -7.10 17.19 -8.07
C TRP A 173 -6.12 16.99 -6.90
N LEU A 174 -4.82 16.79 -7.18
CA LEU A 174 -3.80 16.66 -6.14
C LEU A 174 -3.67 17.94 -5.32
N ASN A 175 -3.70 19.11 -5.95
CA ASN A 175 -3.65 20.39 -5.23
C ASN A 175 -4.87 20.55 -4.30
N ASP A 176 -6.07 20.22 -4.76
CA ASP A 176 -7.28 20.29 -3.95
C ASP A 176 -7.20 19.31 -2.75
N ALA A 177 -6.69 18.10 -2.97
CA ALA A 177 -6.49 17.12 -1.91
C ALA A 177 -5.45 17.56 -0.87
N LEU A 178 -4.33 18.13 -1.33
CA LEU A 178 -3.29 18.70 -0.46
C LEU A 178 -3.86 19.83 0.41
N VAL A 179 -4.61 20.76 -0.19
CA VAL A 179 -5.26 21.86 0.54
C VAL A 179 -6.29 21.34 1.54
N ALA A 180 -7.10 20.34 1.16
CA ALA A 180 -8.05 19.71 2.07
C ALA A 180 -7.38 19.02 3.27
N ALA A 181 -6.13 18.56 3.08
CA ALA A 181 -5.27 18.01 4.12
C ALA A 181 -4.33 19.04 4.77
N ASN A 182 -4.60 20.34 4.62
CA ASN A 182 -3.83 21.47 5.18
C ASN A 182 -2.35 21.57 4.73
N PHE A 183 -1.95 20.90 3.64
CA PHE A 183 -0.67 21.20 3.00
C PHE A 183 -0.76 22.51 2.21
N GLN A 184 0.36 23.22 2.13
CA GLN A 184 0.49 24.37 1.25
C GLN A 184 0.93 23.90 -0.13
N THR A 185 0.22 24.29 -1.18
CA THR A 185 0.63 24.00 -2.55
C THR A 185 1.54 25.11 -3.06
N ALA A 186 2.66 24.72 -3.67
CA ALA A 186 3.68 25.64 -4.16
C ALA A 186 3.86 25.52 -5.67
N ALA A 187 3.97 26.67 -6.34
CA ALA A 187 4.42 26.74 -7.72
C ALA A 187 5.91 26.38 -7.82
N ALA A 188 6.38 26.03 -9.02
CA ALA A 188 7.75 25.56 -9.23
C ALA A 188 8.82 26.61 -8.89
N ASP A 189 8.48 27.89 -9.00
CA ASP A 189 9.31 29.06 -8.74
C ASP A 189 9.25 29.56 -7.28
N VAL A 190 8.37 28.97 -6.47
CA VAL A 190 8.20 29.29 -5.05
C VAL A 190 8.95 28.23 -4.23
N PRO A 191 9.56 28.57 -3.07
CA PRO A 191 10.16 27.56 -2.20
C PRO A 191 9.16 26.48 -1.77
N TRP A 192 9.58 25.23 -1.87
CA TRP A 192 8.82 24.05 -1.41
C TRP A 192 9.76 23.07 -0.69
N GLN A 193 9.18 22.15 0.09
CA GLN A 193 9.90 21.17 0.90
C GLN A 193 9.86 19.75 0.28
N ALA A 194 8.73 19.38 -0.33
CA ALA A 194 8.58 18.11 -1.02
C ALA A 194 7.88 18.29 -2.37
N ALA A 195 8.00 17.30 -3.25
CA ALA A 195 7.31 17.28 -4.54
C ALA A 195 6.57 15.98 -4.78
N ILE A 196 5.42 16.08 -5.46
CA ILE A 196 4.79 14.98 -6.17
C ILE A 196 5.22 15.08 -7.64
N TRP A 197 5.88 14.05 -8.15
CA TRP A 197 6.29 13.97 -9.55
C TRP A 197 5.49 12.88 -10.27
N ASP A 198 4.78 13.27 -11.32
CA ASP A 198 3.77 12.44 -11.98
C ASP A 198 4.22 11.93 -13.36
N ALA A 199 4.35 10.61 -13.51
CA ALA A 199 4.63 9.93 -14.78
C ALA A 199 3.45 9.06 -15.23
N PRO A 200 2.72 9.42 -16.31
CA PRO A 200 1.67 8.56 -16.88
C PRO A 200 2.20 7.20 -17.34
N VAL A 201 3.42 7.18 -17.90
CA VAL A 201 4.12 5.98 -18.35
C VAL A 201 5.56 6.08 -17.87
N TRP A 202 6.11 4.97 -17.38
CA TRP A 202 7.52 4.89 -17.02
C TRP A 202 8.36 4.37 -18.20
N ASP A 203 9.23 5.23 -18.73
CA ASP A 203 10.19 4.95 -19.80
C ASP A 203 11.54 5.65 -19.56
N ASP A 204 12.50 5.48 -20.47
CA ASP A 204 13.84 6.09 -20.33
C ASP A 204 13.80 7.62 -20.29
N ARG A 205 12.79 8.23 -20.91
CA ARG A 205 12.61 9.68 -20.88
C ARG A 205 12.12 10.13 -19.51
N ALA A 206 11.11 9.45 -18.96
CA ALA A 206 10.62 9.69 -17.61
C ALA A 206 11.75 9.53 -16.57
N ALA A 207 12.59 8.50 -16.71
CA ALA A 207 13.75 8.30 -15.84
C ALA A 207 14.77 9.46 -15.93
N GLN A 208 15.09 9.93 -17.13
CA GLN A 208 15.98 11.08 -17.33
C GLN A 208 15.37 12.38 -16.81
N ASP A 209 14.07 12.59 -17.02
CA ASP A 209 13.38 13.79 -16.59
C ASP A 209 13.26 13.84 -15.06
N LEU A 210 13.00 12.70 -14.39
CA LEU A 210 13.06 12.59 -12.92
C LEU A 210 14.47 12.87 -12.41
N LYS A 211 15.49 12.30 -13.05
CA LYS A 211 16.89 12.54 -12.65
C LYS A 211 17.25 14.02 -12.74
N ARG A 212 16.87 14.70 -13.82
CA ARG A 212 17.09 16.15 -13.97
C ARG A 212 16.34 16.95 -12.91
N PHE A 213 15.11 16.54 -12.58
CA PHE A 213 14.32 17.16 -11.54
C PHE A 213 14.99 17.04 -10.17
N HIS A 214 15.47 15.85 -9.81
CA HIS A 214 16.21 15.61 -8.57
C HIS A 214 17.55 16.36 -8.55
N ASP A 215 18.33 16.32 -9.63
CA ASP A 215 19.62 17.04 -9.72
C ASP A 215 19.44 18.56 -9.56
N ALA A 216 18.28 19.12 -9.94
CA ALA A 216 17.94 20.53 -9.72
C ALA A 216 17.46 20.83 -8.28
N HIS A 217 17.01 19.82 -7.55
CA HIS A 217 16.40 19.93 -6.21
C HIS A 217 16.88 18.81 -5.26
N PRO A 218 18.21 18.67 -5.03
CA PRO A 218 18.77 17.49 -4.35
C PRO A 218 18.44 17.39 -2.86
N ASP A 219 17.97 18.48 -2.25
CA ASP A 219 17.58 18.57 -0.83
C ASP A 219 16.09 18.32 -0.59
N LYS A 220 15.32 18.02 -1.64
CA LYS A 220 13.86 17.89 -1.55
C LYS A 220 13.41 16.44 -1.67
N GLY A 221 12.48 16.04 -0.82
CA GLY A 221 11.82 14.74 -0.91
C GLY A 221 10.90 14.65 -2.13
N VAL A 222 10.98 13.55 -2.89
CA VAL A 222 10.22 13.34 -4.13
C VAL A 222 9.36 12.07 -4.02
N LEU A 223 8.04 12.26 -4.00
CA LEU A 223 7.04 11.22 -4.20
C LEU A 223 6.74 11.05 -5.69
N VAL A 224 7.04 9.89 -6.25
CA VAL A 224 6.83 9.57 -7.67
C VAL A 224 5.51 8.81 -7.84
N LEU A 225 4.63 9.30 -8.72
CA LEU A 225 3.41 8.59 -9.12
C LEU A 225 3.56 8.00 -10.52
N ILE A 226 3.38 6.68 -10.66
CA ILE A 226 3.49 5.94 -11.94
C ILE A 226 2.17 5.26 -12.28
N GLY A 227 1.74 5.22 -13.54
CA GLY A 227 0.44 4.63 -13.93
C GLY A 227 0.18 3.20 -13.41
N SER A 228 1.14 2.29 -13.56
CA SER A 228 1.17 0.97 -12.91
C SER A 228 2.63 0.71 -12.50
N VAL A 229 2.86 0.44 -11.23
CA VAL A 229 4.21 0.31 -10.67
C VAL A 229 4.62 -1.16 -10.68
N ARG A 230 5.65 -1.49 -11.47
CA ARG A 230 6.35 -2.77 -11.40
C ARG A 230 7.60 -2.65 -10.52
N PRO A 231 8.09 -3.74 -9.87
CA PRO A 231 9.25 -3.66 -8.99
C PRO A 231 10.50 -3.04 -9.64
N HIS A 232 10.82 -3.41 -10.89
CA HIS A 232 11.96 -2.83 -11.60
C HIS A 232 11.79 -1.34 -11.92
N GLN A 233 10.55 -0.89 -12.13
CA GLN A 233 10.24 0.52 -12.38
C GLN A 233 10.37 1.33 -11.08
N ALA A 234 9.88 0.79 -9.96
CA ALA A 234 10.07 1.40 -8.64
C ALA A 234 11.56 1.54 -8.31
N GLN A 235 12.34 0.48 -8.49
CA GLN A 235 13.80 0.50 -8.26
C GLN A 235 14.51 1.50 -9.18
N GLN A 236 14.13 1.57 -10.45
CA GLN A 236 14.70 2.53 -11.39
C GLN A 236 14.33 3.98 -11.03
N ALA A 237 13.08 4.24 -10.64
CA ALA A 237 12.63 5.55 -10.19
C ALA A 237 13.38 6.00 -8.93
N GLN A 238 13.58 5.09 -7.98
CA GLN A 238 14.41 5.34 -6.79
C GLN A 238 15.86 5.65 -7.15
N ALA A 239 16.46 4.87 -8.05
CA ALA A 239 17.81 5.14 -8.55
C ALA A 239 17.94 6.48 -9.32
N CYS A 240 16.82 7.04 -9.78
CA CYS A 240 16.74 8.34 -10.44
C CYS A 240 16.40 9.49 -9.49
N GLY A 241 16.28 9.25 -8.17
CA GLY A 241 16.06 10.30 -7.17
C GLY A 241 14.63 10.40 -6.63
N GLY A 242 13.79 9.38 -6.84
CA GLY A 242 12.50 9.27 -6.15
C GLY A 242 12.66 8.64 -4.76
N ASP A 243 12.25 9.33 -3.70
CA ASP A 243 12.33 8.81 -2.33
C ASP A 243 11.21 7.81 -2.03
N CYS A 244 10.03 8.04 -2.62
CA CYS A 244 8.88 7.14 -2.50
C CYS A 244 8.23 6.97 -3.88
N VAL A 245 7.78 5.76 -4.22
CA VAL A 245 7.14 5.45 -5.50
C VAL A 245 5.80 4.78 -5.25
N LEU A 246 4.73 5.39 -5.75
CA LEU A 246 3.37 4.88 -5.65
C LEU A 246 2.72 4.78 -7.02
N PRO A 247 1.75 3.88 -7.21
CA PRO A 247 0.92 3.91 -8.40
C PRO A 247 0.00 5.14 -8.39
N LYS A 248 -0.37 5.66 -9.56
CA LYS A 248 -1.34 6.77 -9.68
C LYS A 248 -2.72 6.42 -9.12
N THR A 249 -3.04 5.14 -9.07
CA THR A 249 -4.26 4.60 -8.48
C THR A 249 -4.19 4.46 -6.97
N ALA A 250 -3.05 4.78 -6.34
CA ALA A 250 -2.91 4.74 -4.90
C ALA A 250 -4.01 5.61 -4.24
N PRO A 251 -4.63 5.11 -3.16
CA PRO A 251 -5.55 5.88 -2.36
C PRO A 251 -4.94 7.23 -1.91
N ILE A 252 -5.76 8.27 -1.88
CA ILE A 252 -5.28 9.63 -1.58
C ILE A 252 -4.68 9.75 -0.17
N ASP A 253 -5.18 9.01 0.82
CA ASP A 253 -4.56 8.91 2.14
C ASP A 253 -3.15 8.34 2.08
N THR A 254 -2.93 7.29 1.29
CA THR A 254 -1.59 6.71 1.11
C THR A 254 -0.62 7.74 0.53
N ILE A 255 -1.07 8.54 -0.46
CA ILE A 255 -0.28 9.62 -1.04
C ILE A 255 0.07 10.68 0.03
N LEU A 256 -0.91 11.10 0.82
CA LEU A 256 -0.73 12.12 1.86
C LEU A 256 0.15 11.63 3.02
N GLU A 257 0.02 10.36 3.44
CA GLU A 257 0.86 9.72 4.45
C GLU A 257 2.31 9.62 3.99
N SER A 258 2.55 9.22 2.75
CA SER A 258 3.90 9.17 2.18
C SER A 258 4.54 10.56 2.13
N LEU A 259 3.78 11.59 1.74
CA LEU A 259 4.27 12.98 1.76
C LEU A 259 4.57 13.47 3.17
N ALA A 260 3.69 13.19 4.12
CA ALA A 260 3.89 13.52 5.52
C ALA A 260 5.16 12.89 6.10
N THR A 261 5.50 11.68 5.66
CA THR A 261 6.74 10.99 6.06
C THR A 261 7.97 11.66 5.45
N LEU A 262 7.92 11.98 4.15
CA LEU A 262 9.02 12.68 3.46
C LEU A 262 9.34 14.05 4.07
N LEU A 263 8.32 14.77 4.54
CA LEU A 263 8.50 16.07 5.18
C LEU A 263 9.14 15.95 6.56
N ASP A 264 8.80 14.93 7.35
CA ASP A 264 9.42 14.70 8.66
C ASP A 264 10.91 14.38 8.52
N ASP A 265 11.27 13.55 7.54
CA ASP A 265 12.67 13.17 7.28
C ASP A 265 13.50 14.39 6.87
N ALA A 266 12.92 15.32 6.10
CA ALA A 266 13.58 16.56 5.69
C ALA A 266 13.81 17.55 6.85
N ASP A 267 12.87 17.63 7.81
CA ASP A 267 13.00 18.49 8.98
C ASP A 267 14.08 17.99 9.96
N VAL A 268 14.24 16.67 10.10
CA VAL A 268 15.30 16.06 10.92
C VAL A 268 16.70 16.36 10.35
N VAL A 269 16.86 16.30 9.04
CA VAL A 269 18.15 16.62 8.38
C VAL A 269 18.48 18.11 8.51
N SER A 270 17.47 18.99 8.45
CA SER A 270 17.64 20.44 8.56
C SER A 270 17.96 20.92 9.98
N ALA A 271 17.51 20.19 11.02
CA ALA A 271 17.77 20.54 12.43
C ALA A 271 19.14 20.05 12.96
N GLY A 272 19.82 19.15 12.21
CA GLY A 272 21.11 18.57 12.58
C GLY A 272 22.34 19.18 11.89
N ALA A 273 22.14 20.17 11.00
CA ALA A 273 23.19 20.88 10.27
C ALA A 273 23.44 22.29 10.85
#